data_AF-A0A3C0XNG5-F1
#
_entry.id   AF-A0A3C0XNG5-F1
#
_cell.length_a   1.000
_cell.length_b   1.000
_cell.length_c   1.000
_cell.angle_alpha   90.00
_cell.angle_beta   90.00
_cell.angle_gamma   90.00
#
_symmetry.space_group_name_H-M   'P 1'
#
loop_
_entity.id
_entity.type
_entity.pdbx_description
1 polymer ?
#
loop_
_entity_poly.entity_id
_entity_poly.type
_entity_poly.pdbx_seq_one_letter_code
_entity_poly.pdbx_strand_id
1 'polypeptide(L)'
;MTARKALLVVAIMFAIGEGLDSIDVGWVGIFFSVLWAIGALLLRRGGRAGVVLVLMVLEVVAWPSFDRKTTTDWIIQTPFLILGLVGLGVLAVVLFRGLQAGRAPRPG
;
A
#
# COMPACT_ATOMS: atom_id res chain seq x y z
N MET A 1 -4.79 1.98 17.41
CA MET A 1 -5.22 1.76 16.01
C MET A 1 -5.03 0.29 15.66
N THR A 2 -5.98 -0.38 14.97
CA THR A 2 -5.79 -1.79 14.57
C THR A 2 -4.92 -1.87 13.31
N ALA A 3 -4.17 -2.97 13.12
CA ALA A 3 -3.29 -3.13 11.96
C ALA A 3 -4.03 -3.01 10.62
N ARG A 4 -5.28 -3.48 10.53
CA ARG A 4 -6.15 -3.27 9.36
C ARG A 4 -6.50 -1.79 9.12
N LYS A 5 -6.74 -1.00 10.19
CA LYS A 5 -6.97 0.45 10.06
C LYS A 5 -5.70 1.18 9.61
N ALA A 6 -4.54 0.80 10.12
CA ALA A 6 -3.26 1.35 9.65
C ALA A 6 -3.02 1.03 8.17
N LEU A 7 -3.26 -0.21 7.74
CA LEU A 7 -3.13 -0.59 6.33
C LEU A 7 -4.13 0.14 5.42
N LEU A 8 -5.36 0.39 5.91
CA LEU A 8 -6.34 1.21 5.20
C LEU A 8 -5.84 2.64 5.02
N VAL A 9 -5.28 3.26 6.07
CA VAL A 9 -4.72 4.62 5.99
C VAL A 9 -3.57 4.66 4.99
N VAL A 10 -2.67 3.67 5.01
CA VAL A 10 -1.58 3.54 4.04
C VAL A 10 -2.12 3.49 2.60
N ALA A 11 -3.11 2.64 2.34
CA ALA A 11 -3.69 2.53 1.00
C ALA A 11 -4.36 3.83 0.53
N ILE A 12 -5.00 4.58 1.44
CA ILE A 12 -5.57 5.90 1.13
C ILE A 12 -4.47 6.92 0.82
N MET A 13 -3.38 6.92 1.61
CA MET A 13 -2.26 7.82 1.39
C MET A 13 -1.58 7.56 0.04
N PHE A 14 -1.39 6.30 -0.34
CA PHE A 14 -0.92 5.95 -1.68
C PHE A 14 -1.88 6.43 -2.77
N ALA A 15 -3.19 6.20 -2.62
CA ALA A 15 -4.16 6.66 -3.60
C ALA A 15 -4.10 8.18 -3.83
N ILE A 16 -3.98 8.96 -2.74
CA ILE A 16 -3.82 10.41 -2.82
C ILE A 16 -2.47 10.77 -3.46
N GLY A 17 -1.38 10.16 -3.00
CA GLY A 17 -0.04 10.42 -3.51
C GLY A 17 0.04 10.18 -5.02
N GLU A 18 -0.41 9.03 -5.50
CA GLU A 18 -0.44 8.66 -6.91
C GLU A 18 -1.33 9.60 -7.74
N GLY A 19 -2.43 10.07 -7.14
CA GLY A 19 -3.29 11.08 -7.73
C GLY A 19 -2.57 12.42 -7.92
N LEU A 20 -1.76 12.83 -6.95
CA LEU A 20 -0.93 14.03 -7.05
C LEU A 20 0.23 13.83 -8.04
N ASP A 21 0.89 12.68 -7.99
CA ASP A 21 2.00 12.33 -8.89
C ASP A 21 1.55 12.28 -10.35
N SER A 22 0.27 11.99 -10.61
CA SER A 22 -0.32 12.02 -11.95
C SER A 22 -0.20 13.37 -12.68
N ILE A 23 0.08 14.46 -11.96
CA ILE A 23 0.40 15.75 -12.57
C ILE A 23 1.67 15.65 -13.42
N ASP A 24 2.65 14.87 -12.97
CA ASP A 24 3.96 14.72 -13.60
C ASP A 24 4.04 13.44 -14.47
N VAL A 25 3.49 12.31 -13.99
CA VAL A 25 3.52 11.01 -14.72
C VAL A 25 2.26 10.73 -15.57
N GLY A 26 1.28 11.64 -15.56
CA GLY A 26 0.08 11.54 -16.39
C GLY A 26 -0.83 10.37 -16.01
N TRP A 27 -1.35 9.67 -17.03
CA TRP A 27 -2.38 8.64 -16.84
C TRP A 27 -1.95 7.46 -15.96
N VAL A 28 -0.63 7.21 -15.85
CA VAL A 28 -0.07 6.11 -15.03
C VAL A 28 -0.35 6.36 -13.54
N GLY A 29 -0.12 7.57 -13.04
CA GLY A 29 -0.43 7.92 -11.64
C GLY A 29 -1.94 7.83 -11.34
N ILE A 30 -2.80 8.21 -12.30
CA ILE A 30 -4.26 8.03 -12.15
C ILE A 30 -4.62 6.55 -12.02
N PHE A 31 -4.02 5.70 -12.86
CA PHE A 31 -4.26 4.26 -12.83
C PHE A 31 -3.90 3.64 -11.48
N PHE A 32 -2.70 3.94 -10.95
CA PHE A 32 -2.29 3.45 -9.64
C PHE A 32 -3.13 4.04 -8.50
N SER A 33 -3.47 5.34 -8.57
CA SER A 33 -4.37 5.99 -7.62
C SER A 33 -5.70 5.24 -7.48
N VAL A 34 -6.32 4.87 -8.61
CA VAL A 34 -7.56 4.09 -8.65
C VAL A 34 -7.38 2.69 -8.05
N LEU A 35 -6.28 1.99 -8.38
CA LEU A 35 -6.00 0.67 -7.82
C LEU A 35 -5.85 0.71 -6.30
N TRP A 36 -5.14 1.71 -5.76
CA TRP A 36 -4.99 1.92 -4.33
C TRP A 36 -6.33 2.27 -3.66
N ALA A 37 -7.16 3.09 -4.30
CA ALA A 37 -8.51 3.41 -3.82
C ALA A 37 -9.42 2.17 -3.77
N ILE A 38 -9.36 1.30 -4.79
CA ILE A 38 -10.07 0.02 -4.81
C ILE A 38 -9.55 -0.88 -3.68
N GLY A 39 -8.23 -0.97 -3.50
CA GLY A 39 -7.60 -1.69 -2.40
C GLY A 39 -8.10 -1.22 -1.02
N ALA A 40 -8.17 0.10 -0.82
CA ALA A 40 -8.71 0.72 0.39
C ALA A 40 -10.20 0.36 0.60
N LEU A 41 -11.01 0.42 -0.46
CA LEU A 41 -12.44 0.06 -0.39
C LEU A 41 -12.63 -1.42 0.00
N LEU A 42 -11.84 -2.33 -0.59
CA LEU A 42 -11.87 -3.75 -0.26
C LEU A 42 -11.44 -4.01 1.19
N LEU A 43 -10.39 -3.31 1.67
CA LEU A 43 -9.98 -3.37 3.07
C LEU A 43 -11.07 -2.85 4.03
N ARG A 44 -11.79 -1.79 3.65
CA ARG A 44 -12.90 -1.26 4.46
C ARG A 44 -14.06 -2.24 4.57
N ARG A 45 -14.34 -3.01 3.51
CA ARG A 45 -15.42 -4.02 3.46
C ARG A 45 -15.08 -5.36 4.13
N GLY A 46 -13.93 -5.48 4.80
CA GLY A 46 -13.51 -6.75 5.40
C GLY A 46 -12.84 -7.72 4.42
N GLY A 47 -12.65 -7.32 3.15
CA GLY A 47 -12.04 -8.13 2.11
C GLY A 47 -10.57 -8.49 2.37
N ARG A 48 -10.01 -9.34 1.51
CA ARG A 48 -8.63 -9.85 1.60
C ARG A 48 -7.63 -8.72 1.33
N ALA A 49 -6.59 -8.64 2.16
CA ALA A 49 -5.50 -7.67 2.01
C ALA A 49 -4.55 -7.95 0.82
N GLY A 50 -4.81 -8.99 0.03
CA GLY A 50 -3.94 -9.44 -1.06
C GLY A 50 -3.76 -8.44 -2.19
N VAL A 51 -4.79 -7.65 -2.52
CA VAL A 51 -4.66 -6.60 -3.54
C VAL A 51 -3.67 -5.53 -3.07
N VAL A 52 -3.80 -5.11 -1.82
CA VAL A 52 -2.89 -4.14 -1.20
C VAL A 52 -1.47 -4.70 -1.08
N LEU A 53 -1.32 -6.00 -0.81
CA LEU A 53 0.00 -6.67 -0.82
C LEU A 53 0.70 -6.49 -2.17
N VAL A 54 0.02 -6.84 -3.26
CA VAL A 54 0.61 -6.83 -4.61
C VAL A 54 1.03 -5.42 -5.00
N LEU A 55 0.17 -4.43 -4.76
CA LEU A 55 0.48 -3.03 -5.06
C LEU A 55 1.69 -2.52 -4.26
N MET A 56 1.76 -2.85 -2.97
CA MET A 56 2.84 -2.39 -2.11
C MET A 56 4.18 -3.06 -2.41
N VAL A 57 4.15 -4.35 -2.79
CA VAL A 57 5.36 -5.05 -3.25
C VAL A 57 5.84 -4.46 -4.58
N LEU A 58 4.92 -4.22 -5.52
CA LEU A 58 5.25 -3.61 -6.80
C LEU A 58 5.91 -2.25 -6.59
N GLU A 59 5.34 -1.41 -5.73
CA GLU A 59 5.88 -0.09 -5.41
C GLU A 59 7.32 -0.14 -4.89
N VAL A 60 7.57 -0.96 -3.87
CA VAL A 60 8.89 -1.06 -3.23
C VAL A 60 9.92 -1.69 -4.16
N VAL A 61 9.53 -2.69 -4.96
CA VAL A 61 10.43 -3.37 -5.91
C VAL A 61 10.69 -2.52 -7.14
N ALA A 62 9.70 -1.74 -7.58
CA ALA A 62 9.86 -0.82 -8.71
C ALA A 62 10.67 0.42 -8.33
N TRP A 63 10.76 0.77 -7.05
CA TRP A 63 11.46 1.97 -6.60
C TRP A 63 12.86 2.16 -7.23
N PRO A 64 13.78 1.17 -7.24
CA PRO A 64 15.11 1.36 -7.84
C PRO A 64 15.10 1.68 -9.34
N SER A 65 14.01 1.36 -10.05
CA SER A 65 13.90 1.55 -11.50
C SER A 65 13.45 2.96 -11.91
N PHE A 66 12.99 3.79 -10.96
CA PHE A 66 12.60 5.16 -11.27
C PHE A 66 13.83 6.05 -11.49
N ASP A 67 13.86 6.68 -12.66
CA ASP A 67 14.83 7.72 -12.99
C ASP A 67 14.58 8.95 -12.08
N ARG A 68 15.59 9.37 -11.33
CA ARG A 68 15.53 10.56 -10.46
C ARG A 68 16.58 11.54 -10.91
N LYS A 69 16.15 12.59 -11.61
CA LYS A 69 17.04 13.58 -12.22
C LYS A 69 17.09 14.86 -11.39
N THR A 70 16.04 15.15 -10.65
CA THR A 70 15.90 16.37 -9.85
C THR A 70 15.79 16.07 -8.35
N THR A 71 16.14 17.05 -7.51
CA THR A 71 15.91 16.98 -6.06
C THR A 71 14.42 16.83 -5.73
N THR A 72 13.54 17.41 -6.55
CA THR A 72 12.09 17.29 -6.39
C THR A 72 11.64 15.85 -6.56
N ASP A 73 12.19 15.11 -7.53
CA ASP A 73 11.89 13.68 -7.75
C ASP A 73 12.22 12.85 -6.50
N TRP A 74 13.35 13.16 -5.85
CA TRP A 74 13.73 12.50 -4.60
C TRP A 74 12.77 12.82 -3.46
N ILE A 75 12.35 14.08 -3.33
CA ILE A 75 11.42 14.53 -2.28
C ILE A 75 10.05 13.88 -2.46
N ILE A 76 9.58 13.70 -3.70
CA ILE A 76 8.30 13.08 -4.00
C ILE A 76 8.37 11.56 -3.80
N GLN A 77 9.39 10.89 -4.33
CA GLN A 77 9.47 9.42 -4.34
C GLN A 77 9.90 8.80 -3.00
N THR A 78 10.67 9.52 -2.16
CA THR A 78 11.14 8.97 -0.88
C THR A 78 10.00 8.69 0.11
N PRO A 79 9.00 9.58 0.29
CA PRO A 79 7.80 9.28 1.05
C PRO A 79 7.04 8.02 0.61
N PHE A 80 6.90 7.78 -0.71
CA PHE A 80 6.25 6.56 -1.21
C PHE A 80 7.01 5.31 -0.79
N LEU A 81 8.34 5.30 -0.90
CA LEU A 81 9.16 4.18 -0.43
C LEU A 81 8.97 3.93 1.08
N ILE A 82 9.08 4.99 1.90
CA ILE A 82 8.91 4.88 3.35
C ILE A 82 7.53 4.32 3.68
N LEU A 83 6.49 4.87 3.04
CA LEU A 83 5.11 4.44 3.23
C LEU A 83 4.90 2.99 2.79
N GLY A 84 5.54 2.57 1.69
CA GLY A 84 5.53 1.20 1.18
C GLY A 84 6.16 0.21 2.16
N LEU A 85 7.34 0.54 2.69
CA LEU A 85 8.02 -0.29 3.69
C LEU A 85 7.22 -0.39 5.00
N VAL A 86 6.69 0.72 5.51
CA VAL A 86 5.81 0.73 6.69
C VAL A 86 4.55 -0.10 6.43
N GLY A 87 3.94 0.08 5.27
CA GLY A 87 2.79 -0.69 4.83
C GLY A 87 3.08 -2.19 4.82
N LEU A 88 4.22 -2.62 4.26
CA LEU A 88 4.63 -4.03 4.22
C LEU A 88 4.76 -4.61 5.63
N GLY A 89 5.37 -3.85 6.56
CA GLY A 89 5.45 -4.24 7.97
C GLY A 89 4.07 -4.42 8.61
N VAL A 90 3.16 -3.46 8.41
CA VAL A 90 1.79 -3.52 8.93
C VAL A 90 1.03 -4.71 8.34
N LEU A 91 1.18 -4.95 7.04
CA LEU A 91 0.55 -6.05 6.35
C LEU A 91 1.06 -7.41 6.83
N ALA A 92 2.36 -7.56 7.07
CA ALA A 92 2.93 -8.75 7.68
C ALA A 92 2.29 -9.03 9.05
N VAL A 93 2.08 -8.01 9.88
CA VAL A 93 1.37 -8.14 11.15
C VAL A 93 -0.08 -8.60 10.96
N VAL A 94 -0.80 -8.05 9.96
CA VAL A 94 -2.18 -8.48 9.65
C VAL A 94 -2.22 -9.95 9.23
N LEU A 95 -1.33 -10.37 8.34
CA LEU A 95 -1.27 -11.75 7.84
C LEU A 95 -0.88 -12.74 8.95
N PHE A 96 0.14 -12.40 9.75
CA PHE A 96 0.61 -13.24 10.84
C PHE A 96 -0.47 -13.45 11.91
N ARG A 97 -1.18 -12.40 12.31
CA ARG A 97 -2.32 -12.49 13.24
C ARG A 97 -3.47 -13.31 12.65
N GLY A 98 -3.73 -13.18 11.35
CA GLY A 98 -4.73 -14.00 10.66
C GLY A 98 -4.39 -15.49 10.68
N LEU A 99 -3.12 -15.84 10.44
CA LEU A 99 -2.63 -17.22 10.52
C LEU A 99 -2.73 -17.80 11.93
N GLN A 100 -2.42 -17.01 12.97
CA GLN A 100 -2.56 -17.44 14.36
C GLN A 100 -4.02 -17.70 14.74
N ALA A 101 -4.94 -16.83 14.34
CA ALA A 101 -6.38 -17.02 14.59
C ALA A 101 -6.95 -18.27 13.90
N GLY A 102 -6.43 -18.62 12.71
CA GLY A 102 -6.83 -19.83 11.99
C GLY A 102 -6.26 -21.14 12.57
N ARG A 103 -5.21 -21.07 13.41
CA ARG A 103 -4.57 -22.24 14.05
C ARG A 103 -5.10 -22.55 15.44
N ALA A 104 -5.95 -21.69 16.02
CA ALA A 104 -6.57 -21.97 17.30
C ALA A 104 -7.50 -23.20 17.19
N PRO A 105 -7.40 -24.21 18.08
CA PRO A 105 -8.32 -25.34 18.08
C PRO A 105 -9.74 -24.81 18.26
N ARG A 106 -10.68 -25.27 17.42
CA ARG A 106 -12.10 -25.00 17.69
C ARG A 106 -12.45 -25.73 18.99
N PRO A 107 -13.08 -25.06 19.98
CA PRO A 107 -13.63 -25.77 21.12
C PRO A 107 -14.65 -26.78 20.59
N GLY A 108 -14.41 -28.06 20.90
CA GLY A 108 -15.31 -29.16 20.59
C GLY A 108 -16.56 -29.15 21.47
#